data_AF-A0AB36S9Z5-F1
#
_entry.id   AF-A0AB36S9Z5-F1
#
_cell.length_a   1.000
_cell.length_b   1.000
_cell.length_c   1.000
_cell.angle_alpha   90.00
_cell.angle_beta   90.00
_cell.angle_gamma   90.00
#
_symmetry.space_group_name_H-M   'P 1'
#
loop_
_entity.id
_entity.type
_entity.pdbx_description
1 polymer ?
#
loop_
_entity_poly.entity_id
_entity_poly.type
_entity_poly.pdbx_seq_one_letter_code
_entity_poly.pdbx_strand_id
1 'polypeptide(L)'
;MSNFGELNSISGRKLRGNTWILLTGKHEPIVVDKKTYNLLITNNLDLLKENSSFMDIMKDAGFLKLDNTALPDPISESQSKLWVITRYGAWILGVSSLLFICYVTLKLGIPTGDKLINRSINPVSIIIFIILFTLLTTIIHEIMHLLFGQSNPSWKSIHLSAKIAVAKVPLSHIWTWTVLGRITAVSAGIIADLSELAIFSGLSLITRTWFISAACSILWIRILWQFRIHKRTDGQLLLALLFDKPFLHQDLKNSNIWYSIVIKILGNFVTLLLIAGWLVPLCIRIYQLVI
;
A
#
# COMPACT_ATOMS: atom_id res chain seq x y z
N MET A 1 -16.01 -24.55 -29.76
CA MET A 1 -16.47 -23.22 -29.30
C MET A 1 -17.01 -23.41 -27.89
N SER A 2 -16.33 -22.91 -26.87
CA SER A 2 -16.80 -22.99 -25.48
C SER A 2 -18.00 -22.05 -25.30
N ASN A 3 -19.09 -22.56 -24.70
CA ASN A 3 -20.31 -21.81 -24.39
C ASN A 3 -20.02 -20.73 -23.33
N PHE A 4 -19.54 -19.56 -23.75
CA PHE A 4 -19.52 -18.37 -22.89
C PHE A 4 -20.90 -17.72 -22.91
N GLY A 5 -21.82 -18.26 -22.11
CA GLY A 5 -23.20 -17.79 -22.03
C GLY A 5 -23.43 -16.68 -21.00
N GLU A 6 -22.57 -16.58 -19.98
CA GLU A 6 -22.84 -15.77 -18.80
C GLU A 6 -21.58 -15.11 -18.21
N LEU A 7 -21.78 -13.90 -17.69
CA LEU A 7 -20.79 -13.15 -16.92
C LEU A 7 -20.84 -13.53 -15.44
N ASN A 8 -19.69 -13.45 -14.78
CA ASN A 8 -19.61 -13.43 -13.31
C ASN A 8 -20.12 -12.09 -12.76
N SER A 9 -20.35 -12.03 -11.45
CA SER A 9 -20.73 -10.80 -10.75
C SER A 9 -19.68 -9.70 -10.95
N ILE A 10 -20.09 -8.58 -11.55
CA ILE A 10 -19.20 -7.45 -11.87
C ILE A 10 -19.50 -6.28 -10.94
N SER A 11 -18.44 -5.76 -10.32
CA SER A 11 -18.46 -4.45 -9.68
C SER A 11 -17.79 -3.43 -10.60
N GLY A 12 -18.39 -2.26 -10.77
CA GLY A 12 -17.89 -1.24 -11.68
C GLY A 12 -17.96 0.17 -11.10
N ARG A 13 -16.98 1.01 -11.44
CA ARG A 13 -16.97 2.44 -11.09
C ARG A 13 -16.47 3.28 -12.25
N LYS A 14 -17.10 4.43 -12.46
CA LYS A 14 -16.64 5.44 -13.42
C LYS A 14 -15.37 6.12 -12.92
N LEU A 15 -14.37 6.21 -13.79
CA LEU A 15 -13.12 6.96 -13.58
C LEU A 15 -13.27 8.40 -14.10
N ARG A 16 -12.42 9.32 -13.59
CA ARG A 16 -12.36 10.73 -14.04
C ARG A 16 -12.16 10.89 -15.55
N GLY A 17 -11.48 9.95 -16.20
CA GLY A 17 -11.20 9.94 -17.65
C GLY A 17 -12.36 9.47 -18.55
N ASN A 18 -13.60 9.39 -18.02
CA ASN A 18 -14.79 8.87 -18.72
C ASN A 18 -14.70 7.39 -19.16
N THR A 19 -13.72 6.66 -18.64
CA THR A 19 -13.60 5.21 -18.69
C THR A 19 -14.18 4.59 -17.42
N TRP A 20 -14.35 3.28 -17.41
CA TRP A 20 -14.90 2.49 -16.31
C TRP A 20 -13.90 1.45 -15.86
N ILE A 21 -13.69 1.33 -14.56
CA ILE A 21 -12.97 0.20 -13.97
C ILE A 21 -13.98 -0.88 -13.60
N LEU A 22 -13.68 -2.12 -13.97
CA LEU A 22 -14.49 -3.29 -13.70
C LEU A 22 -13.67 -4.33 -12.93
N LEU A 23 -14.35 -5.06 -12.05
CA LEU A 23 -13.78 -6.07 -11.18
C LEU A 23 -14.74 -7.26 -11.05
N THR A 24 -14.17 -8.46 -11.05
CA THR A 24 -14.87 -9.73 -10.78
C THR A 24 -14.10 -10.52 -9.71
N GLY A 25 -14.81 -11.00 -8.69
CA GLY A 25 -14.22 -11.76 -7.57
C GLY A 25 -12.94 -11.14 -6.98
N LYS A 26 -11.82 -11.89 -7.07
CA LYS A 26 -10.47 -11.46 -6.62
C LYS A 26 -9.48 -11.21 -7.77
N HIS A 27 -9.96 -11.13 -9.01
CA HIS A 27 -9.10 -11.00 -10.18
C HIS A 27 -8.60 -9.55 -10.38
N GLU A 28 -7.65 -9.37 -11.30
CA GLU A 28 -7.14 -8.05 -11.64
C GLU A 28 -8.23 -7.20 -12.33
N PRO A 29 -8.33 -5.90 -12.01
CA PRO A 29 -9.33 -5.04 -12.59
C PRO A 29 -9.00 -4.71 -14.05
N ILE A 30 -10.03 -4.58 -14.87
CA ILE A 30 -9.92 -4.11 -16.26
C ILE A 30 -10.48 -2.70 -16.39
N VAL A 31 -9.96 -1.92 -17.34
CA VAL A 31 -10.49 -0.60 -17.67
C VAL A 31 -11.05 -0.63 -19.07
N VAL A 32 -12.32 -0.22 -19.21
CA VAL A 32 -13.06 -0.23 -20.47
C VAL A 32 -13.70 1.13 -20.74
N ASP A 33 -14.05 1.40 -21.99
CA ASP A 33 -14.82 2.58 -22.35
C ASP A 33 -16.30 2.42 -21.98
N LYS A 34 -17.07 3.52 -22.06
CA LYS A 34 -18.49 3.55 -21.69
C LYS A 34 -19.36 2.61 -22.55
N LYS A 35 -19.06 2.44 -23.84
CA LYS A 35 -19.84 1.57 -24.74
C LYS A 35 -19.65 0.12 -24.31
N THR A 36 -18.41 -0.30 -24.10
CA THR A 36 -18.07 -1.65 -23.64
C THR A 36 -18.66 -1.93 -22.25
N TYR A 37 -18.61 -0.98 -21.33
CA TYR A 37 -19.26 -1.08 -20.02
C TYR A 37 -20.77 -1.34 -20.12
N ASN A 38 -21.47 -0.55 -20.94
CA ASN A 38 -22.92 -0.70 -21.12
C ASN A 38 -23.28 -2.07 -21.71
N LEU A 39 -22.49 -2.56 -22.67
CA LEU A 39 -22.69 -3.90 -23.25
C LEU A 39 -22.52 -5.01 -22.21
N LEU A 40 -21.53 -4.89 -21.31
CA LEU A 40 -21.30 -5.86 -20.24
C LEU A 40 -22.42 -5.88 -19.20
N ILE A 41 -22.91 -4.71 -18.75
CA ILE A 41 -23.98 -4.65 -17.74
C ILE A 41 -25.35 -5.04 -18.31
N THR A 42 -25.60 -4.76 -19.58
CA THR A 42 -26.86 -5.17 -20.25
C THR A 42 -26.83 -6.63 -20.71
N ASN A 43 -25.75 -7.37 -20.40
CA ASN A 43 -25.50 -8.75 -20.82
C ASN A 43 -25.60 -8.96 -22.34
N ASN A 44 -25.32 -7.92 -23.13
CA ASN A 44 -25.38 -7.96 -24.59
C ASN A 44 -24.03 -8.41 -25.15
N LEU A 45 -23.70 -9.69 -24.91
CA LEU A 45 -22.40 -10.29 -25.21
C LEU A 45 -22.17 -10.53 -26.71
N ASP A 46 -23.22 -10.54 -27.52
CA ASP A 46 -23.10 -10.91 -28.94
C ASP A 46 -22.27 -9.91 -29.75
N LEU A 47 -22.36 -8.62 -29.42
CA LEU A 47 -21.52 -7.57 -30.01
C LEU A 47 -20.07 -7.60 -29.51
N LEU A 48 -19.80 -8.22 -28.36
CA LEU A 48 -18.44 -8.36 -27.80
C LEU A 48 -17.72 -9.60 -28.33
N LYS A 49 -18.47 -10.66 -28.68
CA LYS A 49 -17.94 -11.89 -29.29
C LYS A 49 -17.27 -11.65 -30.64
N GLU A 50 -17.60 -10.56 -31.33
CA GLU A 50 -16.93 -10.15 -32.59
C GLU A 50 -15.44 -9.84 -32.40
N ASN A 51 -15.02 -9.47 -31.17
CA ASN A 51 -13.62 -9.21 -30.84
C ASN A 51 -13.03 -10.38 -30.02
N SER A 52 -12.47 -11.37 -30.70
CA SER A 52 -11.88 -12.56 -30.07
C SER A 52 -10.78 -12.22 -29.06
N SER A 53 -9.91 -11.25 -29.39
CA SER A 53 -8.84 -10.81 -28.49
C SER A 53 -9.38 -10.22 -27.18
N PHE A 54 -10.46 -9.45 -27.24
CA PHE A 54 -11.11 -8.92 -26.05
C PHE A 54 -11.76 -10.03 -25.20
N MET A 55 -12.39 -11.01 -25.86
CA MET A 55 -13.00 -12.15 -25.18
C MET A 55 -11.96 -13.03 -24.47
N ASP A 56 -10.78 -13.22 -25.06
CA ASP A 56 -9.67 -13.94 -24.42
C ASP A 56 -9.17 -13.17 -23.18
N ILE A 57 -9.01 -11.84 -23.26
CA ILE A 57 -8.66 -11.01 -22.10
C ILE A 57 -9.72 -11.13 -20.98
N MET A 58 -11.01 -11.12 -21.35
CA MET A 58 -12.12 -11.26 -20.40
C MET A 58 -12.14 -12.64 -19.73
N LYS A 59 -11.81 -13.68 -20.49
CA LYS A 59 -11.65 -15.05 -20.00
C LYS A 59 -10.49 -15.13 -19.01
N ASP A 60 -9.32 -14.64 -19.41
CA ASP A 60 -8.10 -14.67 -18.59
C ASP A 60 -8.26 -13.83 -17.31
N ALA A 61 -9.02 -12.74 -17.37
CA ALA A 61 -9.35 -11.91 -16.22
C ALA A 61 -10.51 -12.45 -15.37
N GLY A 62 -11.11 -13.61 -15.70
CA GLY A 62 -12.13 -14.28 -14.89
C GLY A 62 -13.54 -13.69 -14.97
N PHE A 63 -13.83 -12.87 -15.97
CA PHE A 63 -15.16 -12.25 -16.14
C PHE A 63 -16.18 -13.19 -16.77
N LEU A 64 -15.73 -14.16 -17.55
CA LEU A 64 -16.58 -15.17 -18.19
C LEU A 64 -16.74 -16.41 -17.28
N LYS A 65 -17.95 -16.95 -17.16
CA LYS A 65 -18.15 -18.24 -16.51
C LYS A 65 -17.55 -19.34 -17.38
N LEU A 66 -16.59 -20.08 -16.81
CA LEU A 66 -15.92 -21.21 -17.45
C LEU A 66 -16.56 -22.55 -17.08
N ASP A 67 -17.16 -22.64 -15.88
CA ASP A 67 -17.84 -23.82 -15.34
C ASP A 67 -19.02 -23.40 -14.42
N ASN A 68 -19.85 -24.34 -13.97
CA ASN A 68 -20.93 -24.13 -12.97
C ASN A 68 -20.42 -23.67 -11.58
N THR A 69 -19.14 -23.35 -11.44
CA THR A 69 -18.55 -22.80 -10.23
C THR A 69 -18.76 -21.29 -10.19
N ALA A 70 -19.72 -20.85 -9.38
CA ALA A 70 -19.90 -19.42 -9.12
C ALA A 70 -18.63 -18.85 -8.47
N LEU A 71 -18.01 -17.86 -9.12
CA LEU A 71 -16.96 -17.07 -8.48
C LEU A 71 -17.57 -16.28 -7.31
N PRO A 72 -16.86 -16.15 -6.19
CA PRO A 72 -17.35 -15.36 -5.06
C PRO A 72 -17.55 -13.91 -5.50
N ASP A 73 -18.56 -13.27 -4.95
CA ASP A 73 -18.85 -11.87 -5.24
C ASP A 73 -17.64 -10.97 -4.95
N PRO A 74 -17.48 -9.87 -5.70
CA PRO A 74 -16.48 -8.85 -5.41
C PRO A 74 -16.58 -8.38 -3.95
N ILE A 75 -15.44 -8.18 -3.29
CA ILE A 75 -15.42 -7.69 -1.91
C ILE A 75 -16.02 -6.28 -1.88
N SER A 76 -17.19 -6.16 -1.27
CA SER A 76 -17.91 -4.90 -1.14
C SER A 76 -17.38 -4.08 0.04
N GLU A 77 -17.44 -2.76 -0.12
CA GLU A 77 -17.10 -1.83 0.93
C GLU A 77 -18.21 -1.81 1.99
N SER A 78 -17.87 -1.99 3.27
CA SER A 78 -18.85 -1.75 4.32
C SER A 78 -19.13 -0.25 4.44
N GLN A 79 -20.40 0.13 4.31
CA GLN A 79 -20.92 1.50 4.45
C GLN A 79 -21.70 1.70 5.76
N SER A 80 -21.53 0.80 6.73
CA SER A 80 -22.19 0.98 8.02
C SER A 80 -21.67 2.25 8.71
N LYS A 81 -22.52 2.92 9.50
CA LYS A 81 -22.15 4.13 10.25
C LYS A 81 -20.88 3.90 11.08
N LEU A 82 -20.76 2.73 11.71
CA LEU A 82 -19.60 2.34 12.50
C LEU A 82 -18.32 2.34 11.65
N TRP A 83 -18.33 1.72 10.46
CA TRP A 83 -17.16 1.67 9.58
C TRP A 83 -16.75 3.04 9.07
N VAL A 84 -17.70 3.91 8.75
CA VAL A 84 -17.42 5.28 8.36
C VAL A 84 -16.73 6.03 9.51
N ILE A 85 -17.24 5.91 10.74
CA ILE A 85 -16.64 6.51 11.94
C ILE A 85 -15.22 5.96 12.17
N THR A 86 -15.02 4.65 12.07
CA THR A 86 -13.70 4.02 12.25
C THR A 86 -12.67 4.56 11.26
N ARG A 87 -13.05 4.80 9.99
CA ARG A 87 -12.15 5.39 8.99
C ARG A 87 -11.77 6.82 9.35
N TYR A 88 -12.73 7.65 9.75
CA TYR A 88 -12.42 9.00 10.23
C TYR A 88 -11.53 8.99 11.48
N GLY A 89 -11.79 8.07 12.41
CA GLY A 89 -10.95 7.85 13.59
C GLY A 89 -9.50 7.50 13.22
N ALA A 90 -9.30 6.61 12.24
CA ALA A 90 -7.97 6.28 11.73
C ALA A 90 -7.24 7.50 11.14
N TRP A 91 -7.95 8.37 10.40
CA TRP A 91 -7.37 9.61 9.90
C TRP A 91 -6.99 10.59 11.00
N ILE A 92 -7.84 10.76 12.00
CA ILE A 92 -7.56 11.61 13.16
C ILE A 92 -6.31 11.09 13.89
N LEU A 93 -6.21 9.76 14.09
CA LEU A 93 -5.04 9.13 14.69
C LEU A 93 -3.76 9.34 13.86
N GLY A 94 -3.84 9.16 12.54
CA GLY A 94 -2.70 9.35 11.65
C GLY A 94 -2.19 10.80 11.65
N VAL A 95 -3.11 11.77 11.57
CA VAL A 95 -2.77 13.20 11.58
C VAL A 95 -2.22 13.62 12.94
N SER A 96 -2.84 13.19 14.05
CA SER A 96 -2.36 13.52 15.40
C SER A 96 -0.98 12.90 15.66
N SER A 97 -0.76 11.66 15.23
CA SER A 97 0.54 10.98 15.32
C SER A 97 1.60 11.74 14.53
N LEU A 98 1.32 12.14 13.29
CA LEU A 98 2.24 12.92 12.47
C LEU A 98 2.60 14.26 13.13
N LEU A 99 1.61 15.01 13.62
CA LEU A 99 1.84 16.28 14.32
C LEU A 99 2.70 16.09 15.57
N PHE A 100 2.45 15.03 16.33
CA PHE A 100 3.24 14.70 17.51
C PHE A 100 4.68 14.33 17.14
N ILE A 101 4.89 13.51 16.11
CA ILE A 101 6.23 13.16 15.61
C ILE A 101 6.98 14.42 15.18
N CYS A 102 6.34 15.34 14.46
CA CYS A 102 6.93 16.62 14.08
C CYS A 102 7.38 17.40 15.31
N TYR A 103 6.54 17.52 16.33
CA TYR A 103 6.90 18.17 17.59
C TYR A 103 8.10 17.51 18.28
N VAL A 104 8.12 16.18 18.41
CA VAL A 104 9.25 15.46 19.02
C VAL A 104 10.52 15.64 18.20
N THR A 105 10.41 15.59 16.87
CA THR A 105 11.54 15.78 15.95
C THR A 105 12.14 17.17 16.07
N LEU A 106 11.32 18.21 16.24
CA LEU A 106 11.82 19.57 16.50
C LEU A 106 12.59 19.66 17.83
N LYS A 107 12.24 18.85 18.83
CA LYS A 107 12.90 18.85 20.14
C LYS A 107 14.16 17.98 20.21
N LEU A 108 14.13 16.80 19.60
CA LEU A 108 15.17 15.77 19.75
C LEU A 108 15.99 15.54 18.47
N GLY A 109 15.57 16.10 17.35
CA GLY A 109 16.10 15.76 16.02
C GLY A 109 15.50 14.46 15.47
N ILE A 110 15.86 14.14 14.23
CA ILE A 110 15.51 12.86 13.58
C ILE A 110 16.51 11.80 14.03
N PRO A 111 16.09 10.62 14.53
CA PRO A 111 16.99 9.51 14.82
C PRO A 111 17.49 8.90 13.51
N THR A 112 18.66 9.36 13.08
CA THR A 112 19.36 8.92 11.88
C THR A 112 20.06 7.56 12.06
N GLY A 113 20.68 7.05 10.99
CA GLY A 113 21.31 5.72 10.99
C GLY A 113 22.38 5.47 12.05
N ASP A 114 22.96 6.52 12.64
CA ASP A 114 23.89 6.41 13.78
C ASP A 114 23.22 5.80 15.03
N LYS A 115 21.90 5.96 15.16
CA LYS A 115 21.11 5.43 16.29
C LYS A 115 20.77 3.95 16.17
N LEU A 116 20.98 3.34 15.00
CA LEU A 116 20.78 1.90 14.81
C LEU A 116 21.83 1.07 15.54
N ILE A 117 23.01 1.63 15.82
CA ILE A 117 24.10 0.91 16.48
C ILE A 117 24.51 1.61 17.78
N ASN A 118 24.48 0.86 18.88
CA ASN A 118 24.99 1.30 20.16
C ASN A 118 26.31 0.58 20.49
N ARG A 119 27.34 1.33 20.89
CA ARG A 119 28.66 0.78 21.22
C ARG A 119 28.65 -0.14 22.45
N SER A 120 27.74 0.12 23.39
CA SER A 120 27.65 -0.57 24.67
C SER A 120 26.87 -1.89 24.61
N ILE A 121 26.31 -2.23 23.44
CA ILE A 121 25.48 -3.42 23.25
C ILE A 121 26.13 -4.34 22.24
N ASN A 122 26.05 -5.64 22.47
CA ASN A 122 26.54 -6.65 21.54
C ASN A 122 25.90 -6.45 20.14
N PRO A 123 26.70 -6.35 19.06
CA PRO A 123 26.20 -6.21 17.69
C PRO A 123 25.17 -7.28 17.29
N VAL A 124 25.32 -8.52 17.78
CA VAL A 124 24.38 -9.61 17.50
C VAL A 124 23.00 -9.30 18.09
N SER A 125 22.95 -8.77 19.32
CA SER A 125 21.68 -8.38 19.96
C SER A 125 20.99 -7.24 19.22
N ILE A 126 21.75 -6.29 18.67
CA ILE A 126 21.24 -5.20 17.83
C ILE A 126 20.62 -5.77 16.55
N ILE A 127 21.31 -6.68 15.86
CA ILE A 127 20.83 -7.32 14.63
C ILE A 127 19.55 -8.10 14.90
N ILE A 128 19.52 -8.91 15.97
CA ILE A 128 18.32 -9.67 16.37
C ILE A 128 17.15 -8.71 16.63
N PHE A 129 17.39 -7.62 17.37
CA PHE A 129 16.37 -6.62 17.63
C PHE A 129 15.83 -5.99 16.34
N ILE A 130 16.71 -5.55 15.42
CA ILE A 130 16.30 -4.96 14.13
C ILE A 130 15.43 -5.94 13.34
N ILE A 131 15.83 -7.21 13.25
CA ILE A 131 15.08 -8.24 12.51
C ILE A 131 13.70 -8.46 13.14
N LEU A 132 13.65 -8.72 14.45
CA LEU A 132 12.39 -9.00 15.16
C LEU A 132 11.45 -7.80 15.09
N PHE A 133 11.97 -6.60 15.32
CA PHE A 133 11.17 -5.37 15.30
C PHE A 133 10.64 -5.05 13.90
N THR A 134 11.46 -5.22 12.87
CA THR A 134 11.02 -5.02 11.47
C THR A 134 9.95 -6.02 11.08
N LEU A 135 10.10 -7.30 11.45
CA LEU A 135 9.10 -8.33 11.17
C LEU A 135 7.77 -8.05 11.90
N LEU A 136 7.84 -7.74 13.20
CA LEU A 136 6.66 -7.46 14.02
C LEU A 136 5.86 -6.28 13.45
N THR A 137 6.54 -5.16 13.22
CA THR A 137 5.88 -3.97 12.68
C THR A 137 5.38 -4.25 11.25
N THR A 138 6.06 -5.07 10.45
CA THR A 138 5.59 -5.45 9.10
C THR A 138 4.27 -6.19 9.16
N ILE A 139 4.13 -7.11 10.11
CA ILE A 139 2.88 -7.84 10.33
C ILE A 139 1.75 -6.87 10.74
N ILE A 140 2.02 -5.94 11.68
CA ILE A 140 1.00 -4.98 12.15
C ILE A 140 0.48 -4.11 10.99
N HIS A 141 1.38 -3.61 10.15
CA HIS A 141 1.02 -2.81 8.98
C HIS A 141 0.14 -3.54 7.97
N GLU A 142 0.47 -4.80 7.65
CA GLU A 142 -0.33 -5.60 6.72
C GLU A 142 -1.67 -6.01 7.34
N ILE A 143 -1.72 -6.26 8.65
CA ILE A 143 -2.98 -6.44 9.38
C ILE A 143 -3.85 -5.19 9.23
N MET A 144 -3.27 -3.99 9.30
CA MET A 144 -4.03 -2.76 9.13
C MET A 144 -4.57 -2.59 7.71
N HIS A 145 -3.80 -2.96 6.67
CA HIS A 145 -4.34 -3.06 5.31
C HIS A 145 -5.47 -4.08 5.20
N LEU A 146 -5.35 -5.22 5.89
CA LEU A 146 -6.37 -6.27 5.88
C LEU A 146 -7.66 -5.81 6.57
N LEU A 147 -7.55 -5.16 7.73
CA LEU A 147 -8.68 -4.64 8.49
C LEU A 147 -9.45 -3.58 7.72
N PHE A 148 -8.75 -2.63 7.08
CA PHE A 148 -9.41 -1.55 6.32
C PHE A 148 -9.67 -1.90 4.87
N GLY A 149 -9.05 -2.96 4.36
CA GLY A 149 -9.17 -3.43 2.98
C GLY A 149 -10.11 -4.62 2.82
N GLN A 150 -10.67 -5.22 3.88
CA GLN A 150 -11.62 -6.34 3.76
C GLN A 150 -12.83 -6.14 4.66
N SER A 151 -14.01 -6.55 4.19
CA SER A 151 -15.24 -6.58 4.99
C SER A 151 -15.25 -7.72 6.02
N ASN A 152 -14.58 -8.84 5.72
CA ASN A 152 -14.40 -9.95 6.64
C ASN A 152 -12.91 -10.39 6.68
N PRO A 153 -12.14 -9.90 7.66
CA PRO A 153 -10.69 -10.09 7.71
C PRO A 153 -10.33 -11.56 7.94
N SER A 154 -9.53 -12.16 7.05
CA SER A 154 -9.02 -13.52 7.23
C SER A 154 -7.49 -13.58 7.14
N TRP A 155 -6.85 -14.16 8.16
CA TRP A 155 -5.41 -14.37 8.24
C TRP A 155 -4.81 -15.10 7.02
N LYS A 156 -5.60 -15.94 6.35
CA LYS A 156 -5.19 -16.66 5.12
C LYS A 156 -4.92 -15.74 3.93
N SER A 157 -5.31 -14.47 4.01
CA SER A 157 -5.12 -13.49 2.93
C SER A 157 -3.80 -12.71 3.02
N ILE A 158 -3.03 -12.89 4.10
CA ILE A 158 -1.68 -12.33 4.22
C ILE A 158 -0.70 -13.31 3.54
N HIS A 159 -0.09 -12.87 2.45
CA HIS A 159 0.94 -13.65 1.77
C HIS A 159 2.33 -13.21 2.22
N LEU A 160 3.07 -14.11 2.87
CA LEU A 160 4.47 -13.91 3.21
C LEU A 160 5.34 -14.29 2.01
N SER A 161 6.08 -13.34 1.46
CA SER A 161 7.09 -13.63 0.44
C SER A 161 8.49 -13.55 1.05
N ALA A 162 9.12 -14.71 1.27
CA ALA A 162 10.51 -14.77 1.75
C ALA A 162 11.49 -14.12 0.76
N LYS A 163 11.22 -14.20 -0.56
CA LYS A 163 12.07 -13.59 -1.60
C LYS A 163 12.14 -12.06 -1.52
N ILE A 164 11.10 -11.43 -0.98
CA ILE A 164 11.02 -9.96 -0.86
C ILE A 164 11.10 -9.54 0.61
N ALA A 165 11.10 -10.49 1.55
CA ALA A 165 10.98 -10.29 3.00
C ALA A 165 9.82 -9.35 3.38
N VAL A 166 8.68 -9.49 2.68
CA VAL A 166 7.50 -8.61 2.82
C VAL A 166 6.25 -9.46 2.87
N ALA A 167 5.37 -9.15 3.83
CA ALA A 167 3.99 -9.61 3.85
C ALA A 167 3.15 -8.66 2.95
N LYS A 168 2.19 -9.18 2.16
CA LYS A 168 1.34 -8.34 1.32
C LYS A 168 -0.11 -8.78 1.33
N VAL A 169 -1.01 -7.80 1.34
CA VAL A 169 -2.45 -7.98 1.07
C VAL A 169 -2.80 -7.43 -0.31
N PRO A 170 -3.45 -8.21 -1.20
CA PRO A 170 -3.92 -7.68 -2.48
C PRO A 170 -5.06 -6.68 -2.24
N LEU A 171 -4.87 -5.45 -2.71
CA LEU A 171 -5.83 -4.34 -2.59
C LEU A 171 -6.43 -3.94 -3.94
N SER A 172 -6.44 -4.83 -4.94
CA SER A 172 -6.96 -4.53 -6.28
C SER A 172 -8.48 -4.26 -6.27
N HIS A 173 -9.21 -4.88 -5.36
CA HIS A 173 -10.67 -4.76 -5.30
C HIS A 173 -11.15 -3.40 -4.77
N ILE A 174 -10.30 -2.65 -4.06
CA ILE A 174 -10.72 -1.36 -3.50
C ILE A 174 -11.04 -0.34 -4.60
N TRP A 175 -10.58 -0.52 -5.84
CA TRP A 175 -10.78 0.46 -6.92
C TRP A 175 -12.25 0.78 -7.22
N THR A 176 -13.17 -0.11 -6.87
CA THR A 176 -14.62 0.09 -7.01
C THR A 176 -15.28 0.75 -5.80
N TRP A 177 -14.56 0.88 -4.67
CA TRP A 177 -15.05 1.47 -3.42
C TRP A 177 -15.15 3.00 -3.50
N THR A 178 -15.73 3.63 -2.48
CA THR A 178 -15.75 5.09 -2.31
C THR A 178 -14.35 5.66 -2.10
N VAL A 179 -14.18 6.96 -2.38
CA VAL A 179 -12.89 7.66 -2.23
C VAL A 179 -12.31 7.50 -0.82
N LEU A 180 -13.14 7.69 0.21
CA LEU A 180 -12.73 7.55 1.62
C LEU A 180 -12.29 6.12 1.93
N GLY A 181 -13.04 5.10 1.48
CA GLY A 181 -12.68 3.70 1.66
C GLY A 181 -11.34 3.36 1.03
N ARG A 182 -11.13 3.76 -0.23
CA ARG A 182 -9.88 3.51 -0.97
C ARG A 182 -8.66 4.13 -0.30
N ILE A 183 -8.77 5.43 -0.04
CA ILE A 183 -7.66 6.19 0.54
C ILE A 183 -7.34 5.67 1.94
N THR A 184 -8.34 5.29 2.74
CA THR A 184 -8.11 4.71 4.07
C THR A 184 -7.49 3.32 3.99
N ALA A 185 -7.97 2.43 3.12
CA ALA A 185 -7.42 1.09 2.95
C ALA A 185 -5.93 1.09 2.56
N VAL A 186 -5.53 2.00 1.66
CA VAL A 186 -4.12 2.17 1.26
C VAL A 186 -3.31 2.92 2.31
N SER A 187 -3.91 3.84 3.07
CA SER A 187 -3.18 4.59 4.10
C SER A 187 -3.07 3.85 5.43
N ALA A 188 -3.85 2.79 5.64
CA ALA A 188 -3.95 2.10 6.93
C ALA A 188 -2.60 1.60 7.45
N GLY A 189 -1.77 1.01 6.59
CA GLY A 189 -0.41 0.61 6.95
C GLY A 189 0.46 1.80 7.37
N ILE A 190 0.45 2.89 6.60
CA ILE A 190 1.21 4.11 6.93
C ILE A 190 0.72 4.73 8.26
N ILE A 191 -0.59 4.75 8.51
CA ILE A 191 -1.17 5.26 9.75
C ILE A 191 -0.69 4.40 10.94
N ALA A 192 -0.59 3.09 10.77
CA ALA A 192 -0.05 2.19 11.79
C ALA A 192 1.42 2.52 12.10
N ASP A 193 2.26 2.61 11.06
CA ASP A 193 3.67 2.96 11.20
C ASP A 193 3.86 4.33 11.89
N LEU A 194 3.03 5.32 11.55
CA LEU A 194 3.01 6.64 12.21
C LEU A 194 2.60 6.54 13.68
N SER A 195 1.57 5.74 13.99
CA SER A 195 1.09 5.57 15.37
C SER A 195 2.16 4.90 16.24
N GLU A 196 2.81 3.86 15.73
CA GLU A 196 3.95 3.21 16.39
C GLU A 196 5.10 4.20 16.61
N LEU A 197 5.46 4.97 15.57
CA LEU A 197 6.55 5.95 15.68
C LEU A 197 6.21 7.05 16.68
N ALA A 198 4.96 7.50 16.75
CA ALA A 198 4.51 8.46 17.75
C ALA A 198 4.67 7.91 19.18
N ILE A 199 4.30 6.65 19.42
CA ILE A 199 4.47 6.00 20.72
C ILE A 199 5.95 5.94 21.12
N PHE A 200 6.83 5.42 20.25
CA PHE A 200 8.26 5.34 20.55
C PHE A 200 8.94 6.71 20.66
N SER A 201 8.49 7.70 19.88
CA SER A 201 8.95 9.09 19.99
C SER A 201 8.54 9.71 21.33
N GLY A 202 7.32 9.42 21.81
CA GLY A 202 6.85 9.84 23.13
C GLY A 202 7.68 9.20 24.25
N LEU A 203 7.95 7.90 24.14
CA LEU A 203 8.84 7.20 25.09
C LEU A 203 10.26 7.77 25.09
N SER A 204 10.75 8.26 23.95
CA SER A 204 12.07 8.91 23.82
C SER A 204 12.18 10.22 24.59
N LEU A 205 11.06 10.93 24.82
CA LEU A 205 11.05 12.14 25.65
C LEU A 205 11.28 11.84 27.13
N ILE A 206 10.85 10.65 27.58
CA ILE A 206 10.90 10.24 28.99
C ILE A 206 12.18 9.44 29.27
N THR A 207 12.54 8.53 28.36
CA THR A 207 13.63 7.57 28.54
C THR A 207 14.54 7.53 27.32
N ARG A 208 15.85 7.56 27.56
CA ARG A 208 16.87 7.52 26.50
C ARG A 208 17.52 6.15 26.42
N THR A 209 16.73 5.13 26.06
CA THR A 209 17.26 3.78 25.84
C THR A 209 17.67 3.57 24.38
N TRP A 210 18.62 2.67 24.18
CA TRP A 210 19.15 2.38 22.84
C TRP A 210 18.10 1.78 21.91
N PHE A 211 17.25 0.87 22.43
CA PHE A 211 16.25 0.16 21.64
C PHE A 211 15.13 1.09 21.17
N ILE A 212 14.74 2.08 21.97
CA ILE A 212 13.75 3.10 21.55
C ILE A 212 14.31 3.94 20.40
N SER A 213 15.57 4.37 20.51
CA SER A 213 16.22 5.17 19.47
C SER A 213 16.35 4.38 18.16
N ALA A 214 16.73 3.11 18.26
CA ALA A 214 16.80 2.19 17.11
C ALA A 214 15.40 1.94 16.51
N ALA A 215 14.38 1.69 17.34
CA ALA A 215 12.99 1.51 16.89
C ALA A 215 12.49 2.72 16.09
N CYS A 216 12.69 3.93 16.62
CA CYS A 216 12.33 5.17 15.92
C CYS A 216 13.05 5.28 14.58
N SER A 217 14.37 4.99 14.55
CA SER A 217 15.14 5.03 13.30
C SER A 217 14.63 4.01 12.27
N ILE A 218 14.25 2.79 12.69
CA ILE A 218 13.70 1.77 11.79
C ILE A 218 12.35 2.23 11.22
N LEU A 219 11.46 2.77 12.06
CA LEU A 219 10.15 3.25 11.63
C LEU A 219 10.26 4.45 10.68
N TRP A 220 11.20 5.37 10.92
CA TRP A 220 11.48 6.45 9.98
C TRP A 220 11.93 5.94 8.60
N ILE A 221 12.89 4.99 8.56
CA ILE A 221 13.32 4.34 7.30
C ILE A 221 12.11 3.77 6.58
N ARG A 222 11.28 3.04 7.32
CA ARG A 222 10.13 2.32 6.78
C ARG A 222 9.08 3.27 6.21
N ILE A 223 8.70 4.32 6.93
CA ILE A 223 7.73 5.32 6.46
C ILE A 223 8.26 5.98 5.19
N LEU A 224 9.51 6.44 5.19
CA LEU A 224 10.15 7.01 4.00
C LEU A 224 10.20 6.01 2.84
N TRP A 225 10.47 4.74 3.12
CA TRP A 225 10.49 3.68 2.12
C TRP A 225 9.13 3.53 1.41
N GLN A 226 8.01 3.67 2.14
CA GLN A 226 6.66 3.65 1.57
C GLN A 226 6.35 4.86 0.69
N PHE A 227 6.99 6.00 0.94
CA PHE A 227 6.86 7.22 0.12
C PHE A 227 7.77 7.26 -1.11
N ARG A 228 8.42 6.15 -1.49
CA ARG A 228 9.11 6.05 -2.79
C ARG A 228 8.12 5.84 -3.93
N ILE A 229 7.39 6.91 -4.23
CA ILE A 229 6.27 6.97 -5.18
C ILE A 229 6.60 6.54 -6.63
N HIS A 230 7.88 6.37 -6.97
CA HIS A 230 8.33 5.86 -8.26
C HIS A 230 8.38 4.32 -8.34
N LYS A 231 8.31 3.62 -7.20
CA LYS A 231 8.23 2.15 -7.09
C LYS A 231 6.82 1.74 -6.68
N ARG A 232 6.50 0.44 -6.76
CA ARG A 232 5.22 -0.10 -6.29
C ARG A 232 5.20 -0.16 -4.76
N THR A 233 4.83 0.95 -4.13
CA THR A 233 4.69 1.15 -2.67
C THR A 233 3.33 1.76 -2.35
N ASP A 234 2.96 1.84 -1.07
CA ASP A 234 1.67 2.42 -0.66
C ASP A 234 1.53 3.89 -1.07
N GLY A 235 2.62 4.66 -0.99
CA GLY A 235 2.65 6.04 -1.48
C GLY A 235 2.35 6.15 -2.98
N GLN A 236 2.84 5.19 -3.79
CA GLN A 236 2.52 5.16 -5.22
C GLN A 236 1.07 4.77 -5.48
N LEU A 237 0.53 3.81 -4.72
CA LEU A 237 -0.87 3.41 -4.80
C LEU A 237 -1.80 4.56 -4.38
N LEU A 238 -1.45 5.29 -3.32
CA LEU A 238 -2.18 6.47 -2.87
C LEU A 238 -2.20 7.54 -3.96
N LEU A 239 -1.05 7.78 -4.60
CA LEU A 239 -0.93 8.72 -5.70
C LEU A 239 -1.75 8.25 -6.93
N ALA A 240 -1.75 6.96 -7.24
CA ALA A 240 -2.63 6.38 -8.27
C ALA A 240 -4.11 6.62 -7.97
N LEU A 241 -4.53 6.47 -6.71
CA LEU A 241 -5.90 6.75 -6.27
C LEU A 241 -6.25 8.24 -6.37
N LEU A 242 -5.33 9.15 -6.04
CA LEU A 242 -5.53 10.59 -6.15
C LEU A 242 -5.72 11.05 -7.61
N PHE A 243 -4.94 10.47 -8.53
CA PHE A 243 -5.09 10.71 -9.97
C PHE A 243 -6.22 9.91 -10.61
N ASP A 244 -6.84 9.00 -9.86
CA ASP A 244 -7.88 8.08 -10.34
C ASP A 244 -7.41 7.22 -11.53
N LYS A 245 -6.12 6.80 -11.51
CA LYS A 245 -5.44 6.06 -12.57
C LYS A 245 -4.91 4.70 -12.06
N PRO A 246 -5.62 3.59 -12.29
CA PRO A 246 -5.22 2.27 -11.77
C PRO A 246 -3.89 1.76 -12.33
N PHE A 247 -3.57 2.08 -13.58
CA PHE A 247 -2.34 1.65 -14.25
C PHE A 247 -1.20 2.67 -14.21
N LEU A 248 -1.27 3.65 -13.29
CA LEU A 248 -0.29 4.73 -13.22
C LEU A 248 1.16 4.23 -13.12
N HIS A 249 1.42 3.10 -12.44
CA HIS A 249 2.77 2.56 -12.35
C HIS A 249 3.34 2.13 -13.72
N GLN A 250 2.49 1.59 -14.60
CA GLN A 250 2.89 1.23 -15.97
C GLN A 250 3.11 2.50 -16.80
N ASP A 251 2.24 3.50 -16.65
CA ASP A 251 2.39 4.80 -17.29
C ASP A 251 3.72 5.46 -16.90
N LEU A 252 4.15 5.36 -15.64
CA LEU A 252 5.42 5.91 -15.17
C LEU A 252 6.65 5.28 -15.86
N LYS A 253 6.55 4.00 -16.24
CA LYS A 253 7.62 3.31 -16.97
C LYS A 253 7.65 3.68 -18.44
N ASN A 254 6.48 3.82 -19.07
CA ASN A 254 6.37 3.86 -20.52
C ASN A 254 6.08 5.26 -21.10
N SER A 255 5.71 6.24 -20.28
CA SER A 255 5.28 7.56 -20.75
C SER A 255 6.24 8.69 -20.36
N ASN A 256 6.57 9.53 -21.34
CA ASN A 256 7.32 10.80 -21.18
C ASN A 256 6.40 11.98 -20.83
N ILE A 257 5.37 11.73 -20.01
CA ILE A 257 4.46 12.81 -19.60
C ILE A 257 5.11 13.58 -18.44
N TRP A 258 4.99 14.91 -18.43
CA TRP A 258 5.63 15.80 -17.45
C TRP A 258 5.44 15.36 -15.98
N TYR A 259 4.24 14.88 -15.61
CA TYR A 259 3.97 14.43 -14.24
C TYR A 259 4.77 13.18 -13.86
N SER A 260 5.11 12.32 -14.84
CA SER A 260 5.95 11.13 -14.63
C SER A 260 7.36 11.53 -14.21
N ILE A 261 7.89 12.60 -14.81
CA ILE A 261 9.19 13.17 -14.46
C ILE A 261 9.18 13.68 -13.02
N VAL A 262 8.16 14.46 -12.64
CA VAL A 262 8.02 15.00 -11.28
C VAL A 262 7.93 13.88 -10.24
N ILE A 263 7.13 12.84 -10.49
CA ILE A 263 6.99 11.70 -9.59
C ILE A 263 8.32 10.94 -9.45
N LYS A 264 9.07 10.77 -10.53
CA LYS A 264 10.41 10.14 -10.50
C LYS A 264 11.39 10.98 -9.67
N ILE A 265 11.41 12.31 -9.87
CA ILE A 265 12.29 13.22 -9.12
C ILE A 265 11.99 13.13 -7.62
N LEU A 266 10.72 13.27 -7.23
CA LEU A 266 10.29 13.17 -5.83
C LEU A 266 10.64 11.80 -5.23
N GLY A 267 10.40 10.72 -5.98
CA GLY A 267 10.74 9.38 -5.54
C GLY A 267 12.26 9.14 -5.37
N ASN A 268 13.07 9.71 -6.26
CA ASN A 268 14.53 9.67 -6.16
C ASN A 268 15.03 10.52 -4.99
N PHE A 269 14.41 11.68 -4.73
CA PHE A 269 14.73 12.52 -3.58
C PHE A 269 14.53 11.78 -2.26
N VAL A 270 13.42 11.05 -2.10
CA VAL A 270 13.20 10.19 -0.92
C VAL A 270 14.26 9.10 -0.79
N THR A 271 14.71 8.54 -1.91
CA THR A 271 15.80 7.54 -1.91
C THR A 271 17.13 8.17 -1.47
N LEU A 272 17.42 9.38 -1.92
CA LEU A 272 18.59 10.13 -1.50
C LEU A 272 18.53 10.50 -0.01
N LEU A 273 17.36 10.88 0.52
CA LEU A 273 17.16 11.10 1.95
C LEU A 273 17.45 9.83 2.78
N LEU A 274 17.00 8.66 2.31
CA LEU A 274 17.31 7.38 2.97
C LEU A 274 18.82 7.10 3.00
N ILE A 275 19.52 7.38 1.89
CA ILE A 275 20.98 7.21 1.81
C ILE A 275 21.70 8.19 2.74
N ALA A 276 21.38 9.48 2.65
CA ALA A 276 22.05 10.53 3.41
C ALA A 276 21.72 10.50 4.90
N GLY A 277 20.48 10.18 5.26
CA GLY A 277 20.00 10.16 6.65
C GLY A 277 20.24 8.83 7.39
N TRP A 278 20.34 7.71 6.68
CA TRP A 278 20.49 6.40 7.33
C TRP A 278 21.71 5.62 6.86
N LEU A 279 21.90 5.42 5.56
CA LEU A 279 23.02 4.59 5.09
C LEU A 279 24.38 5.21 5.43
N VAL A 280 24.59 6.48 5.09
CA VAL A 280 25.86 7.17 5.34
C VAL A 280 26.17 7.27 6.84
N PRO A 281 25.25 7.74 7.72
CA PRO A 281 25.51 7.78 9.16
C PRO A 281 25.76 6.40 9.77
N LEU A 282 25.08 5.36 9.29
CA LEU A 282 25.31 3.98 9.72
C LEU A 282 26.73 3.51 9.36
N CYS A 283 27.17 3.71 8.11
CA CYS A 283 28.51 3.33 7.67
C CYS A 283 29.60 4.06 8.47
N ILE A 284 29.44 5.36 8.70
CA ILE A 284 30.36 6.15 9.53
C ILE A 284 30.40 5.57 10.94
N ARG A 285 29.24 5.23 11.52
CA ARG A 285 29.16 4.67 12.87
C ARG A 285 29.84 3.30 13.00
N ILE A 286 29.71 2.44 11.99
CA ILE A 286 30.40 1.14 11.92
C ILE A 286 31.91 1.35 11.82
N TYR A 287 32.37 2.25 10.94
CA TYR A 287 33.79 2.56 10.79
C TYR A 287 34.41 3.04 12.11
N GLN A 288 33.73 3.95 12.81
CA GLN A 288 34.11 4.44 14.15
C GLN A 288 34.04 3.38 15.28
N LEU A 289 33.57 2.16 15.00
CA LEU A 289 33.52 1.06 15.95
C LEU A 289 34.62 0.03 15.70
N VAL A 290 35.20 0.03 14.50
CA VAL A 290 36.27 -0.89 14.08
C VAL A 290 37.65 -0.28 14.34
N ILE A 291 37.74 1.06 14.37
CA ILE A 291 38.94 1.84 14.74
C ILE A 291 38.81 2.30 16.18
#